data_AF-A0A7W4CW15-F1
#
_entry.id   AF-A0A7W4CW15-F1
#
_cell.length_a   1.000
_cell.length_b   1.000
_cell.length_c   1.000
_cell.angle_alpha   90.00
_cell.angle_beta   90.00
_cell.angle_gamma   90.00
#
_symmetry.space_group_name_H-M   'P 1'
#
loop_
_entity.id
_entity.type
_entity.pdbx_description
1 polymer ?
#
loop_
_entity_poly.entity_id
_entity_poly.type
_entity_poly.pdbx_seq_one_letter_code
_entity_poly.pdbx_strand_id
1 'polypeptide(L)'
;MAAASLAMAAWGIVALLGTALLPDDGGVGVDFEVAGPGMFTRGVALTVGVAALALPVLTGRWARKLWAGYLLLGLGLSALVGAVGLVILGIL
;
A
#
# COMPACT_ATOMS: atom_id res chain seq x y z
N MET A 1 -13.24 2.89 13.43
CA MET A 1 -11.82 3.32 13.33
C MET A 1 -10.98 2.37 12.49
N ALA A 2 -10.84 1.08 12.85
CA ALA A 2 -10.03 0.13 12.05
C ALA A 2 -10.50 0.02 10.58
N ALA A 3 -11.81 0.00 10.33
CA ALA A 3 -12.37 0.00 8.98
C ALA A 3 -12.01 1.27 8.18
N ALA A 4 -11.95 2.44 8.83
CA ALA A 4 -11.57 3.70 8.17
C ALA A 4 -10.06 3.72 7.83
N SER A 5 -9.22 3.23 8.74
CA SER A 5 -7.79 3.02 8.48
C SER A 5 -7.55 2.04 7.32
N LEU A 6 -8.28 0.91 7.30
CA LEU A 6 -8.20 -0.04 6.20
C LEU A 6 -8.64 0.57 4.87
N ALA A 7 -9.74 1.32 4.85
CA ALA A 7 -10.22 2.00 3.65
C ALA A 7 -9.19 3.00 3.11
N MET A 8 -8.53 3.74 4.00
CA MET A 8 -7.45 4.67 3.62
C MET A 8 -6.21 3.96 3.07
N ALA A 9 -5.84 2.82 3.66
CA ALA A 9 -4.66 2.08 3.24
C ALA A 9 -4.94 1.09 2.09
N ALA A 10 -6.19 0.97 1.62
CA ALA A 10 -6.61 -0.03 0.63
C ALA A 10 -5.79 0.05 -0.67
N TRP A 11 -5.44 1.25 -1.11
CA TRP A 11 -4.61 1.46 -2.30
C TRP A 11 -3.19 0.91 -2.15
N GLY A 12 -2.64 0.83 -0.92
CA GLY A 12 -1.38 0.14 -0.65
C GLY A 12 -1.48 -1.37 -0.86
N ILE A 13 -2.63 -1.97 -0.57
CA ILE A 13 -2.90 -3.40 -0.84
C ILE A 13 -3.04 -3.62 -2.34
N VAL A 14 -3.75 -2.73 -3.04
CA VAL A 14 -3.89 -2.81 -4.50
C VAL A 14 -2.52 -2.65 -5.18
N ALA A 15 -1.68 -1.73 -4.72
CA ALA A 15 -0.32 -1.55 -5.21
C ALA A 15 0.55 -2.81 -5.01
N LEU A 16 0.46 -3.44 -3.83
CA LEU A 16 1.10 -4.74 -3.58
C LEU A 16 0.65 -5.78 -4.59
N LEU A 17 -0.68 -5.95 -4.76
CA LEU A 17 -1.21 -6.96 -5.67
C LEU A 17 -0.83 -6.67 -7.12
N GLY A 18 -0.97 -5.42 -7.56
CA GLY A 18 -0.66 -5.01 -8.93
C GLY A 18 0.83 -5.09 -9.28
N THR A 19 1.73 -4.99 -8.31
CA THR A 19 3.18 -5.09 -8.58
C THR A 19 3.77 -6.48 -8.32
N ALA A 20 3.20 -7.23 -7.36
CA ALA A 20 3.67 -8.57 -7.02
C ALA A 20 3.09 -9.66 -7.94
N LEU A 21 1.86 -9.49 -8.43
CA LEU A 21 1.24 -10.45 -9.36
C LEU A 21 1.57 -10.18 -10.82
N LEU A 22 2.11 -9.02 -11.19
CA LEU A 22 2.53 -8.76 -12.56
C LEU A 22 3.85 -9.51 -12.84
N PRO A 23 3.82 -10.56 -13.71
CA PRO A 23 5.04 -11.27 -14.07
C PRO A 23 5.97 -10.34 -14.86
N ASP A 24 7.26 -10.54 -14.65
CA ASP A 24 8.30 -9.80 -15.38
C ASP A 24 8.51 -10.51 -16.72
N ASP A 25 7.59 -10.29 -17.67
CA ASP A 25 7.57 -11.06 -18.92
C ASP A 25 8.71 -10.67 -19.89
N GLY A 26 9.64 -9.81 -19.46
CA GLY A 26 10.92 -9.56 -20.13
C GLY A 26 10.81 -9.17 -21.60
N GLY A 27 9.68 -8.63 -22.04
CA GLY A 27 9.45 -8.26 -23.44
C GLY A 27 9.46 -9.45 -24.42
N VAL A 28 9.29 -10.70 -23.97
CA VAL A 28 9.34 -11.84 -24.89
C VAL A 28 8.07 -11.92 -25.73
N GLY A 29 8.15 -11.40 -26.97
CA GLY A 29 7.12 -11.56 -28.00
C GLY A 29 6.29 -10.31 -28.32
N VAL A 30 6.66 -9.13 -27.82
CA VAL A 30 5.99 -7.85 -28.13
C VAL A 30 7.00 -6.81 -28.59
N ASP A 31 6.74 -6.16 -29.73
CA ASP A 31 7.56 -5.04 -30.28
C ASP A 31 7.58 -3.80 -29.36
N PHE A 32 6.78 -3.81 -28.28
CA PHE A 32 6.78 -2.81 -27.22
C PHE A 32 7.30 -3.45 -25.94
N GLU A 33 8.53 -3.11 -25.56
CA GLU A 33 9.09 -3.44 -24.25
C GLU A 33 8.35 -2.61 -23.19
N VAL A 34 7.28 -3.18 -22.63
CA VAL A 34 6.68 -2.65 -21.41
C VAL A 34 7.56 -3.14 -20.26
N ALA A 35 8.53 -2.31 -19.87
CA ALA A 35 9.38 -2.61 -18.73
C ALA A 35 8.49 -2.89 -17.50
N GLY A 36 8.58 -4.12 -16.99
CA GLY A 36 7.88 -4.51 -15.78
C GLY A 36 8.33 -3.68 -14.57
N PRO A 37 7.56 -3.67 -13.47
CA PRO A 37 7.96 -2.96 -12.26
C PRO A 37 9.29 -3.52 -11.76
N GLY A 38 10.33 -2.67 -11.71
CA GLY A 38 11.67 -3.07 -11.27
C GLY A 38 11.70 -3.57 -9.82
N MET A 39 12.75 -4.31 -9.45
CA MET A 39 12.90 -4.89 -8.09
C MET A 39 12.74 -3.86 -6.97
N PHE A 40 13.22 -2.63 -7.18
CA PHE A 40 13.05 -1.55 -6.21
C PHE A 40 11.58 -1.22 -5.98
N THR A 41 10.81 -1.00 -7.04
CA THR A 41 9.37 -0.68 -6.98
C THR A 41 8.58 -1.83 -6.35
N ARG A 42 8.92 -3.08 -6.67
CA ARG A 42 8.33 -4.28 -6.03
C ARG A 42 8.61 -4.32 -4.53
N GLY A 43 9.84 -4.02 -4.11
CA GLY A 43 10.22 -3.95 -2.71
C GLY A 43 9.45 -2.86 -1.94
N VAL A 44 9.33 -1.67 -2.54
CA VAL A 44 8.54 -0.57 -1.97
C VAL A 44 7.07 -0.98 -1.85
N ALA A 45 6.47 -1.53 -2.91
CA ALA A 45 5.08 -1.97 -2.89
C ALA A 45 4.83 -3.09 -1.85
N LEU A 46 5.79 -3.98 -1.64
CA LEU A 46 5.77 -4.97 -0.57
C LEU A 46 5.68 -4.32 0.81
N THR A 47 6.57 -3.39 1.11
CA THR A 47 6.57 -2.69 2.40
C THR A 47 5.29 -1.87 2.64
N VAL A 48 4.79 -1.22 1.59
CA VAL A 48 3.53 -0.45 1.61
C VAL A 48 2.34 -1.37 1.84
N GLY A 49 2.28 -2.53 1.18
CA GLY A 49 1.24 -3.52 1.38
C GLY A 49 1.22 -4.10 2.80
N VAL A 50 2.39 -4.41 3.36
CA VAL A 50 2.51 -4.88 4.75
C VAL A 50 2.06 -3.79 5.73
N ALA A 51 2.46 -2.53 5.51
CA ALA A 51 2.01 -1.40 6.32
C ALA A 51 0.49 -1.21 6.25
N ALA A 52 -0.11 -1.39 5.07
CA ALA A 52 -1.54 -1.28 4.85
C ALA A 52 -2.37 -2.31 5.65
N LEU A 53 -1.81 -3.50 5.88
CA LEU A 53 -2.43 -4.54 6.70
C LEU A 53 -2.16 -4.36 8.20
N ALA A 54 -0.96 -3.88 8.57
CA ALA A 54 -0.56 -3.72 9.96
C ALA A 54 -1.21 -2.50 10.64
N LEU A 55 -1.34 -1.38 9.92
CA LEU A 55 -1.87 -0.12 10.46
C LEU A 55 -3.31 -0.24 10.99
N PRO A 56 -4.27 -0.90 10.31
CA PRO A 56 -5.62 -1.07 10.83
C PRO A 56 -5.66 -1.84 12.17
N VAL A 57 -4.80 -2.86 12.30
CA VAL A 57 -4.69 -3.68 13.51
C VAL A 57 -4.12 -2.84 14.66
N LEU A 58 -3.06 -2.08 14.40
CA LEU A 58 -2.45 -1.18 15.38
C LEU A 58 -3.42 -0.07 15.79
N THR A 59 -4.10 0.55 14.83
CA THR A 59 -5.08 1.61 15.07
C THR A 59 -6.26 1.09 15.90
N GLY A 60 -6.75 -0.12 15.62
CA GLY A 60 -7.77 -0.79 16.44
C GLY A 60 -7.30 -1.14 17.86
N ARG A 61 -6.02 -1.49 18.03
CA ARG A 61 -5.43 -1.74 19.36
C ARG A 61 -5.24 -0.45 20.15
N TRP A 62 -4.83 0.64 19.50
CA TRP A 62 -4.67 1.96 20.13
C TRP A 62 -6.01 2.61 20.48
N ALA A 63 -7.05 2.37 19.67
CA ALA A 63 -8.42 2.82 19.95
C ALA A 63 -8.90 2.36 21.34
N ARG A 64 -8.49 1.16 21.76
CA ARG A 64 -8.86 0.58 23.07
C ARG A 64 -8.13 1.24 24.25
N LYS A 65 -7.05 1.99 24.02
CA LYS A 65 -6.26 2.65 25.07
C LYS A 65 -6.58 4.15 25.25
N LEU A 66 -7.67 4.64 24.64
CA LEU A 66 -8.33 5.95 24.92
C LEU A 66 -7.54 7.24 24.59
N TRP A 67 -6.47 7.20 23.80
CA TRP A 67 -5.76 8.42 23.39
C TRP A 67 -6.08 8.79 21.93
N ALA A 68 -6.88 9.86 21.74
CA ALA A 68 -7.30 10.36 20.43
C ALA A 68 -6.12 10.72 19.50
N GLY A 69 -4.97 11.13 20.07
CA GLY A 69 -3.77 11.42 19.29
C GLY A 69 -3.21 10.22 18.52
N TYR A 70 -3.19 9.03 19.13
CA TYR A 70 -2.72 7.80 18.46
C TYR A 70 -3.70 7.33 17.39
N LEU A 71 -5.00 7.63 17.54
CA LEU A 71 -6.00 7.34 16.52
C LEU A 71 -5.82 8.21 15.28
N LEU A 72 -5.60 9.52 15.47
CA LEU A 72 -5.30 10.44 14.37
C LEU A 72 -4.00 10.08 13.67
N LEU A 73 -2.98 9.68 14.43
CA LEU A 73 -1.70 9.26 13.87
C LEU A 73 -1.83 7.97 13.05
N GLY A 74 -2.62 6.99 13.52
CA GLY A 74 -2.92 5.77 12.76
C GLY A 74 -3.70 6.05 11.47
N LEU A 75 -4.67 6.96 11.50
CA LEU A 75 -5.40 7.39 10.31
C LEU A 75 -4.50 8.14 9.32
N GLY A 76 -3.67 9.07 9.81
CA GLY A 76 -2.71 9.82 8.98
C GLY A 76 -1.70 8.90 8.29
N LEU A 77 -1.15 7.92 9.02
CA LEU A 77 -0.26 6.91 8.44
C LEU A 77 -0.97 6.05 7.40
N SER A 78 -2.24 5.67 7.65
CA SER A 78 -3.02 4.89 6.69
C SER A 78 -3.28 5.65 5.41
N ALA A 79 -3.56 6.96 5.49
CA ALA A 79 -3.71 7.84 4.34
C ALA A 79 -2.41 7.99 3.54
N LEU A 80 -1.27 8.13 4.23
CA LEU A 80 0.06 8.13 3.59
C LEU A 80 0.33 6.84 2.83
N VAL A 81 0.05 5.69 3.44
CA VAL A 81 0.20 4.38 2.79
C VAL A 81 -0.69 4.26 1.55
N GLY A 82 -1.93 4.75 1.62
CA GLY A 82 -2.82 4.83 0.47
C GLY A 82 -2.27 5.73 -0.64
N ALA A 83 -1.79 6.92 -0.30
CA ALA A 83 -1.22 7.87 -1.26
C ALA A 83 0.03 7.30 -1.96
N VAL A 84 0.93 6.65 -1.21
CA VAL A 84 2.09 5.97 -1.80
C VAL A 84 1.66 4.84 -2.73
N GLY A 85 0.62 4.08 -2.36
CA GLY A 85 0.05 3.06 -3.24
C GLY A 85 -0.47 3.64 -4.56
N LEU A 86 -1.15 4.79 -4.52
CA LEU A 86 -1.62 5.49 -5.73
C LEU A 86 -0.47 5.95 -6.63
N VAL A 87 0.62 6.48 -6.05
CA VAL A 87 1.83 6.87 -6.79
C VAL A 87 2.47 5.65 -7.46
N ILE A 88 2.57 4.51 -6.76
CA ILE A 88 3.12 3.27 -7.32
C ILE A 88 2.27 2.77 -8.51
N LEU A 89 0.95 2.96 -8.44
CA LEU A 89 0.03 2.61 -9.51
C LEU A 89 0.02 3.65 -10.66
N GLY A 90 0.73 4.77 -10.54
CA GLY A 90 0.75 5.84 -11.54
C GLY A 90 -0.56 6.62 -11.65
N ILE A 91 -1.41 6.57 -10.62
CA ILE A 91 -2.70 7.29 -10.58
C ILE A 91 -2.50 8.74 -10.09
N LEU A 92 -1.47 8.97 -9.28
CA LEU A 92 -1.08 10.25 -8.69
C LEU A 92 0.33 10.62 -9.14
#